data_AF-A0A938R6W9-F1
#
_entry.id   AF-A0A938R6W9-F1
#
_cell.length_a   1.000
_cell.length_b   1.000
_cell.length_c   1.000
_cell.angle_alpha   90.00
_cell.angle_beta   90.00
_cell.angle_gamma   90.00
#
_symmetry.space_group_name_H-M   'P 1'
#
loop_
_entity.id
_entity.type
_entity.pdbx_description
1 polymer ?
#
loop_
_entity_poly.entity_id
_entity_poly.type
_entity_poly.pdbx_seq_one_letter_code
_entity_poly.pdbx_strand_id
1 'polypeptide(L)' 'QIKRTKAVRRERDNRKVTQLLKELEQAAKAEKNVMPYLLECCKAYATVGEMTKVFKEVFGEFKEPSIF' A
#
# COMPACT_ATOMS: atom_id res chain seq x y z
N GLN A 1 -12.21 -9.00 14.22
CA GLN A 1 -11.84 -7.90 13.28
C GLN A 1 -11.98 -8.26 11.79
N ILE A 2 -11.95 -9.54 11.38
CA ILE A 2 -12.00 -10.00 9.97
C ILE A 2 -13.31 -9.64 9.22
N LYS A 3 -14.44 -9.46 9.92
CA LYS A 3 -15.75 -9.19 9.29
C LYS A 3 -15.88 -7.77 8.68
N ARG A 4 -15.33 -6.73 9.32
CA ARG A 4 -15.37 -5.34 8.75
C ARG A 4 -14.52 -5.21 7.49
N THR A 5 -13.38 -5.90 7.43
CA THR A 5 -12.47 -5.83 6.29
C THR A 5 -13.05 -6.48 5.03
N LYS A 6 -13.88 -7.53 5.16
CA LYS A 6 -14.54 -8.19 4.02
C LYS A 6 -15.66 -7.35 3.39
N ALA A 7 -16.43 -6.60 4.20
CA ALA A 7 -17.50 -5.74 3.68
C ALA A 7 -16.93 -4.57 2.86
N VAL A 8 -15.93 -3.86 3.40
CA VAL A 8 -15.25 -2.76 2.71
C VAL A 8 -14.56 -3.24 1.42
N ARG A 9 -13.99 -4.45 1.41
CA ARG A 9 -13.41 -5.06 0.19
C ARG A 9 -14.42 -5.39 -0.91
N ARG A 10 -15.68 -5.61 -0.55
CA ARG A 10 -16.74 -6.01 -1.48
C ARG A 10 -17.46 -4.82 -2.11
N GLU A 11 -17.52 -3.70 -1.38
CA GLU A 11 -18.09 -2.43 -1.87
C GLU A 11 -17.07 -1.51 -2.54
N ARG A 12 -15.77 -1.66 -2.22
CA ARG A 12 -14.74 -0.81 -2.84
C ARG A 12 -14.52 -1.16 -4.31
N ASP A 13 -14.18 -0.13 -5.07
CA ASP A 13 -13.66 -0.29 -6.43
C ASP A 13 -12.27 -0.91 -6.39
N ASN A 14 -12.22 -2.23 -6.51
CA ASN A 14 -10.96 -2.98 -6.48
C ASN A 14 -10.04 -2.61 -7.65
N ARG A 15 -10.57 -2.17 -8.81
CA ARG A 15 -9.72 -1.72 -9.92
C ARG A 15 -9.04 -0.39 -9.56
N LYS A 16 -9.79 0.53 -8.98
CA LYS A 16 -9.24 1.81 -8.49
C LYS A 16 -8.16 1.61 -7.43
N VAL A 17 -8.38 0.69 -6.47
CA VAL A 17 -7.36 0.34 -5.46
C VAL A 17 -6.10 -0.22 -6.11
N THR A 18 -6.23 -1.17 -7.04
CA THR A 18 -5.07 -1.73 -7.74
C THR A 18 -4.30 -0.69 -8.54
N GLN A 19 -5.01 0.24 -9.20
CA GLN A 19 -4.39 1.34 -9.94
C GLN A 19 -3.61 2.28 -9.02
N LEU A 20 -4.21 2.72 -7.91
CA LEU A 20 -3.57 3.63 -6.96
C LEU A 20 -2.36 3.00 -6.26
N LEU A 21 -2.39 1.69 -5.98
CA LEU A 21 -1.25 0.97 -5.42
C LEU A 21 -0.07 0.91 -6.41
N LYS A 22 -0.34 0.77 -7.72
CA LYS A 22 0.70 0.85 -8.76
C LYS A 22 1.29 2.24 -8.88
N GLU A 23 0.46 3.28 -8.78
CA GLU A 23 0.94 4.66 -8.79
C GLU A 23 1.80 4.96 -7.56
N LEU A 24 1.41 4.44 -6.39
CA LEU A 24 2.22 4.49 -5.17
C LEU A 24 3.57 3.78 -5.36
N GLU A 25 3.58 2.60 -6.00
CA GLU A 25 4.80 1.85 -6.32
C GLU A 25 5.74 2.66 -7.24
N GLN A 26 5.19 3.25 -8.30
CA GLN A 26 5.95 4.08 -9.24
C GLN A 26 6.49 5.35 -8.57
N ALA A 27 5.69 6.00 -7.73
CA ALA A 27 6.10 7.19 -6.98
C ALA A 27 7.23 6.86 -5.99
N ALA A 28 7.13 5.72 -5.30
CA ALA A 28 8.17 5.22 -4.39
C ALA A 28 9.47 4.88 -5.15
N LYS A 29 9.39 4.22 -6.31
CA LYS A 29 10.55 3.93 -7.18
C LYS A 29 11.21 5.18 -7.75
N ALA A 30 10.43 6.21 -8.02
CA ALA A 30 10.91 7.48 -8.57
C ALA A 30 11.39 8.47 -7.50
N GLU A 31 11.47 8.05 -6.23
CA GLU A 31 11.83 8.90 -5.07
C GLU A 31 10.99 10.19 -4.97
N LYS A 32 9.74 10.14 -5.47
CA LYS A 32 8.80 11.25 -5.39
C LYS A 32 8.09 11.24 -4.04
N ASN A 33 7.49 12.37 -3.69
CA ASN A 33 6.67 12.45 -2.48
C ASN A 33 5.49 11.44 -2.54
N VAL A 34 5.53 10.44 -1.66
CA VAL A 34 4.54 9.35 -1.60
C VAL A 34 3.26 9.73 -0.83
N MET A 35 3.28 10.80 -0.03
CA MET A 35 2.13 11.22 0.78
C MET A 35 0.83 11.47 -0.01
N PRO A 36 0.83 12.15 -1.16
CA PRO A 36 -0.41 12.32 -1.94
C PRO A 36 -0.98 10.97 -2.42
N TYR A 37 -0.14 10.01 -2.82
CA TYR A 37 -0.57 8.68 -3.26
C TYR A 37 -1.11 7.83 -2.11
N LEU A 38 -0.51 7.94 -0.92
CA LEU A 38 -1.01 7.31 0.29
C LEU A 38 -2.40 7.82 0.67
N LEU A 39 -2.63 9.12 0.56
CA LEU A 39 -3.94 9.72 0.85
C LEU A 39 -5.01 9.18 -0.11
N GLU A 40 -4.70 9.08 -1.41
CA GLU A 40 -5.63 8.52 -2.39
C GLU A 40 -5.90 7.03 -2.14
N CYS A 41 -4.87 6.25 -1.78
CA CYS A 41 -5.04 4.86 -1.36
C CYS A 41 -5.95 4.74 -0.13
N CYS A 42 -5.81 5.61 0.87
CA CYS A 42 -6.68 5.67 2.05
C CYS A 42 -8.13 6.00 1.67
N LYS A 43 -8.35 6.98 0.79
CA LYS A 43 -9.69 7.35 0.27
C LYS A 43 -10.35 6.20 -0.50
N ALA A 44 -9.56 5.40 -1.20
CA ALA A 44 -10.04 4.21 -1.91
C ALA A 44 -10.23 2.99 -0.99
N TYR A 45 -10.08 3.15 0.33
CA TYR A 45 -10.15 2.05 1.30
C TYR A 45 -9.15 0.93 1.01
N ALA A 46 -7.95 1.29 0.54
CA ALA A 46 -6.82 0.39 0.54
C ALA A 46 -6.37 0.15 1.99
N THR A 47 -6.02 -1.10 2.30
CA THR A 47 -5.61 -1.49 3.64
C THR A 47 -4.14 -1.17 3.88
N VAL A 48 -3.77 -1.00 5.15
CA VAL A 48 -2.36 -0.80 5.55
C VAL A 48 -1.47 -1.93 5.00
N GLY A 49 -1.92 -3.18 5.09
CA GLY A 49 -1.16 -4.32 4.56
C GLY A 49 -0.92 -4.26 3.04
N GLU A 50 -1.86 -3.73 2.27
CA GLU A 50 -1.70 -3.54 0.82
C GLU A 50 -0.65 -2.45 0.53
N MET A 51 -0.66 -1.34 1.27
CA MET A 51 0.34 -0.28 1.14
C MET A 51 1.72 -0.74 1.60
N THR A 52 1.81 -1.44 2.74
CA THR A 52 3.09 -1.98 3.24
C THR A 52 3.69 -2.98 2.26
N LYS A 53 2.87 -3.80 1.57
CA LYS A 53 3.37 -4.72 0.54
C LYS A 53 4.05 -3.97 -0.60
N VAL A 54 3.46 -2.87 -1.08
CA VAL A 54 4.07 -2.01 -2.11
C VAL A 54 5.42 -1.48 -1.64
N PHE A 55 5.51 -0.98 -0.41
CA PHE A 55 6.78 -0.49 0.12
C PHE A 55 7.84 -1.58 0.27
N LYS A 56 7.45 -2.79 0.70
CA LYS A 56 8.35 -3.94 0.76
C LYS A 56 8.86 -4.38 -0.62
N GLU A 57 8.04 -4.26 -1.66
CA GLU A 57 8.45 -4.56 -3.03
C GLU A 57 9.43 -3.54 -3.60
N VAL A 58 9.34 -2.27 -3.19
CA VAL A 58 10.22 -1.19 -3.66
C VAL A 58 11.51 -1.08 -2.84
N PHE A 59 11.40 -1.07 -1.51
CA PHE A 59 12.50 -0.79 -0.59
C PHE A 59 13.08 -2.05 0.06
N GLY A 60 12.45 -3.20 -0.12
CA GLY A 60 12.77 -4.42 0.60
C GLY A 60 12.26 -4.40 2.04
N GLU A 61 12.65 -5.42 2.80
CA GLU A 61 12.42 -5.48 4.23
C GLU A 61 13.71 -5.16 4.97
N PHE A 62 13.61 -4.29 5.97
CA PHE A 62 14.72 -4.10 6.91
C PHE A 62 14.98 -5.42 7.62
N LYS A 63 16.21 -5.93 7.49
CA LYS A 63 16.71 -7.06 8.26
C LYS A 63 17.67 -6.50 9.29
N GLU A 64 17.39 -6.73 10.58
CA GLU A 64 18.33 -6.39 11.63
C GLU A 64 19.68 -7.07 11.36
N PRO A 65 20.80 -6.33 11.42
CA PRO A 65 22.12 -6.95 11.34
C PRO A 65 22.27 -7.86 12.57
N SER A 66 22.34 -9.17 12.33
CA SER A 66 22.66 -10.14 13.37
C SER A 66 24.14 -9.98 13.74
N ILE A 67 24.39 -9.16 14.77
CA ILE A 67 25.70 -9.04 15.39
C ILE A 67 25.79 -10.17 16.42
N PHE A 68 26.32 -11.32 16.00
CA PHE A 68 26.78 -12.40 16.88
C PHE A 68 28.28 -12.57 16.69
#